data_AF-A0A918VI27-F1
#
_entry.id   AF-A0A918VI27-F1
#
_cell.length_a   1.000
_cell.length_b   1.000
_cell.length_c   1.000
_cell.angle_alpha   90.00
_cell.angle_beta   90.00
_cell.angle_gamma   90.00
#
_symmetry.space_group_name_H-M   'P 1'
#
loop_
_entity.id
_entity.type
_entity.pdbx_description
1 polymer ?
#
loop_
_entity_poly.entity_id
_entity_poly.type
_entity_poly.pdbx_seq_one_letter_code
_entity_poly.pdbx_strand_id
1 'polypeptide(L)'
;MSIDARQTFEGRWDPEQKIMDLVVAMALLDIDALLSHAQTQSAPETGDTLESPAIAIANQLIERFPKPWLMRNSDGEYVWSYTHGLVLLGMQRLAEQTGNTQYYDYIKAYADHFIDQHGAITSLKLSEFNIDSVNAGKILFGLSLPNKRR
;
A
#
# COMPACT_ATOMS: atom_id res chain seq x y z
N MET A 1 33.93 22.15 4.18
CA MET A 1 33.52 22.24 2.77
C MET A 1 32.05 21.82 2.73
N SER A 2 31.13 22.78 2.70
CA SER A 2 29.68 22.50 2.76
C SER A 2 29.16 22.46 1.33
N ILE A 3 28.55 21.33 0.94
CA ILE A 3 27.94 21.19 -0.39
C ILE A 3 26.54 21.80 -0.28
N ASP A 4 26.31 22.88 -1.01
CA ASP A 4 25.01 23.53 -1.15
C ASP A 4 24.09 22.63 -1.99
N ALA A 5 22.95 22.23 -1.43
CA ALA A 5 21.95 21.40 -2.11
C ALA A 5 21.34 22.07 -3.36
N ARG A 6 21.64 23.35 -3.60
CA ARG A 6 21.24 24.06 -4.82
C ARG A 6 22.20 23.89 -6.00
N GLN A 7 23.32 23.19 -5.85
CA GLN A 7 24.31 23.01 -6.92
C GLN A 7 24.20 21.70 -7.73
N THR A 8 23.13 20.91 -7.58
CA THR A 8 23.00 19.62 -8.30
C THR A 8 22.01 19.61 -9.47
N PHE A 9 21.46 20.75 -9.88
CA PHE A 9 20.52 20.81 -11.02
C PHE A 9 20.90 21.90 -12.03
N GLU A 10 22.11 21.83 -12.55
CA GLU A 10 22.46 22.56 -13.77
C GLU A 10 21.87 21.84 -15.00
N GLY A 11 20.63 22.19 -15.31
CA GLY A 11 20.22 22.43 -16.70
C GLY A 11 19.97 21.24 -17.61
N ARG A 12 19.16 20.24 -17.21
CA ARG A 12 18.57 19.27 -18.17
C ARG A 12 17.35 18.49 -17.64
N TRP A 13 16.55 19.07 -16.76
CA TRP A 13 15.28 18.48 -16.35
C TRP A 13 14.13 19.24 -17.03
N ASP A 14 13.67 18.70 -18.16
CA ASP A 14 12.46 19.16 -18.84
C ASP A 14 11.35 18.12 -18.59
N PRO A 15 10.33 18.45 -17.79
CA PRO A 15 9.26 17.51 -17.46
C PRO A 15 8.42 17.13 -18.68
N GLU A 16 8.25 18.02 -19.65
CA GLU A 16 7.45 17.74 -20.84
C GLU A 16 8.18 16.76 -21.75
N GLN A 17 9.48 16.97 -21.96
CA GLN A 17 10.31 16.04 -22.72
C GLN A 17 10.34 14.65 -22.07
N LYS A 18 10.46 14.58 -20.74
CA LYS A 18 10.45 13.28 -20.03
C LYS A 18 9.12 12.56 -20.10
N ILE A 19 8.00 13.29 -20.07
CA ILE A 19 6.66 12.72 -20.28
C ILE A 19 6.57 12.18 -21.71
N MET A 20 7.09 12.93 -22.70
CA MET A 20 7.11 12.50 -24.10
C MET A 20 7.97 11.25 -24.31
N ASP A 21 9.16 11.19 -23.71
CA ASP A 21 10.03 10.01 -23.76
C ASP A 21 9.36 8.78 -23.10
N LEU A 22 8.62 8.98 -22.01
CA LEU A 22 7.85 7.92 -21.35
C LEU A 22 6.71 7.42 -22.25
N VAL A 23 5.97 8.32 -22.90
CA VAL A 23 4.88 7.98 -23.82
C VAL A 23 5.42 7.24 -25.05
N VAL A 24 6.56 7.66 -25.60
CA VAL A 24 7.23 6.97 -26.71
C VAL A 24 7.74 5.59 -26.28
N ALA A 25 8.34 5.47 -25.09
CA ALA A 25 8.76 4.17 -24.56
C ALA A 25 7.58 3.23 -24.31
N MET A 26 6.44 3.76 -23.86
CA MET A 26 5.20 2.99 -23.68
C MET A 26 4.57 2.58 -25.02
N ALA A 27 4.65 3.44 -26.05
CA ALA A 27 4.15 3.14 -27.39
C ALA A 27 5.02 2.10 -28.13
N LEU A 28 6.34 2.09 -27.90
CA LEU A 28 7.27 1.10 -28.46
C LEU A 28 7.17 -0.29 -27.81
N LEU A 29 6.44 -0.42 -26.70
CA LEU A 29 6.23 -1.69 -25.99
C LEU A 29 4.89 -2.38 -26.32
N ASP A 30 4.13 -1.90 -27.32
CA ASP A 30 2.84 -2.49 -27.77
C ASP A 30 1.89 -2.89 -26.62
N ILE A 31 1.51 -1.92 -25.79
CA ILE A 31 0.63 -2.15 -24.62
C ILE A 31 -0.83 -2.48 -25.02
N ASP A 32 -1.23 -2.28 -26.27
CA ASP A 32 -2.58 -2.68 -26.72
C ASP A 32 -2.77 -4.22 -26.69
N ALA A 33 -1.71 -5.00 -26.93
CA ALA A 33 -1.76 -6.45 -26.78
C ALA A 33 -1.84 -6.87 -25.30
N LEU A 34 -1.25 -6.10 -24.38
CA LEU A 34 -1.25 -6.38 -22.94
C LEU A 34 -2.62 -6.14 -22.30
N LEU A 35 -3.40 -5.18 -22.79
CA LEU A 35 -4.74 -4.91 -22.28
C LEU A 35 -5.78 -5.95 -22.75
N SER A 36 -5.57 -6.60 -23.90
CA SER A 36 -6.40 -7.74 -24.31
C SER A 36 -6.19 -8.99 -23.45
N HIS A 37 -5.00 -9.16 -22.87
CA HIS A 37 -4.71 -10.26 -21.93
C HIS A 37 -5.12 -9.93 -20.48
N ALA A 38 -5.45 -8.67 -20.20
CA ALA A 38 -6.00 -8.24 -18.91
C ALA A 38 -7.52 -8.47 -18.79
N GLN A 39 -8.15 -9.14 -19.76
CA GLN A 39 -9.47 -9.72 -19.57
C GLN A 39 -9.36 -10.92 -18.63
N THR A 40 -9.61 -10.64 -17.34
CA THR A 40 -10.08 -11.54 -16.27
C THR A 40 -10.11 -13.02 -16.64
N GLN A 41 -8.99 -13.73 -16.45
CA GLN A 41 -9.09 -15.13 -16.06
C GLN A 41 -9.59 -15.14 -14.62
N SER A 42 -10.88 -15.43 -14.43
CA SER A 42 -11.34 -15.97 -13.16
C SER A 42 -10.50 -17.22 -12.87
N ALA A 43 -9.81 -17.21 -11.73
CA ALA A 43 -8.92 -18.29 -11.33
C ALA A 43 -9.64 -19.65 -11.43
N PRO A 44 -8.96 -20.72 -11.88
CA PRO A 44 -9.58 -22.01 -12.04
C PRO A 44 -10.06 -22.55 -10.68
N GLU A 45 -11.32 -22.96 -10.62
CA GLU A 45 -11.88 -23.79 -9.55
C GLU A 45 -11.24 -25.18 -9.65
N THR A 46 -10.06 -25.36 -9.08
CA THR A 46 -9.43 -26.68 -8.99
C THR A 46 -9.08 -27.01 -7.56
N GLY A 47 -9.82 -27.99 -7.03
CA GLY A 47 -9.51 -28.69 -5.80
C GLY A 47 -8.16 -29.40 -5.90
N ASP A 48 -7.16 -28.77 -5.32
CA ASP A 48 -6.08 -29.36 -4.52
C ASP A 48 -5.57 -28.21 -3.65
N THR A 49 -6.08 -28.11 -2.41
CA THR A 49 -6.08 -26.90 -1.58
C THR A 49 -4.70 -26.61 -0.97
N LEU A 50 -3.74 -26.20 -1.79
CA LEU A 50 -2.58 -25.45 -1.31
C LEU A 50 -3.01 -23.99 -1.22
N GLU A 51 -3.15 -23.47 0.00
CA GLU A 51 -3.39 -22.04 0.21
C GLU A 51 -2.30 -21.23 -0.52
N SER A 52 -2.71 -20.14 -1.18
CA SER A 52 -1.76 -19.22 -1.79
C SER A 52 -0.71 -18.79 -0.75
N PRO A 53 0.61 -18.76 -1.08
CA PRO A 53 1.63 -18.33 -0.14
C PRO A 53 1.35 -16.96 0.48
N ALA A 54 0.69 -16.06 -0.26
CA ALA A 54 0.29 -14.76 0.26
C ALA A 54 -0.79 -14.86 1.36
N ILE A 55 -1.75 -15.76 1.20
CA ILE A 55 -2.78 -16.07 2.21
C ILE A 55 -2.14 -16.68 3.45
N ALA A 56 -1.26 -17.67 3.27
CA ALA A 56 -0.55 -18.31 4.37
C ALA A 56 0.29 -17.31 5.19
N ILE A 57 1.06 -16.43 4.52
CA ILE A 57 1.83 -15.37 5.18
C ILE A 57 0.92 -14.38 5.90
N ALA A 58 -0.19 -13.96 5.28
CA ALA A 58 -1.12 -13.03 5.90
C ALA A 58 -1.75 -13.63 7.17
N ASN A 59 -2.18 -14.90 7.11
CA ASN A 59 -2.76 -15.61 8.24
C ASN A 59 -1.75 -15.77 9.38
N GLN A 60 -0.50 -16.14 9.06
CA GLN A 60 0.58 -16.24 10.04
C GLN A 60 0.89 -14.89 10.70
N LEU A 61 0.85 -13.79 9.95
CA LEU A 61 1.05 -12.44 10.50
C LEU A 61 -0.07 -12.06 11.48
N ILE A 62 -1.33 -12.36 11.15
CA ILE A 62 -2.46 -12.10 12.04
C ILE A 62 -2.36 -12.95 13.31
N GLU A 63 -1.97 -14.22 13.19
CA GLU A 63 -1.77 -15.10 14.34
C GLU A 63 -0.64 -14.59 15.25
N ARG A 64 0.50 -14.23 14.65
CA ARG A 64 1.67 -13.72 15.39
C ARG A 64 1.41 -12.36 16.01
N PHE A 65 0.62 -11.52 15.35
CA PHE A 65 0.31 -10.17 15.77
C PHE A 65 -1.21 -9.96 15.74
N PRO A 66 -1.96 -10.41 16.78
CA PRO A 66 -3.43 -10.28 16.78
C PRO A 66 -3.95 -8.85 16.66
N LYS A 67 -3.09 -7.87 16.97
CA LYS A 67 -3.35 -6.44 16.76
C LYS A 67 -2.31 -5.91 15.77
N PRO A 68 -2.71 -5.23 14.68
CA PRO A 68 -1.80 -4.87 13.60
C PRO A 68 -0.63 -3.96 14.02
N TRP A 69 -0.84 -3.07 14.98
CA TRP A 69 0.22 -2.17 15.47
C TRP A 69 1.32 -2.91 16.27
N LEU A 70 1.08 -4.17 16.69
CA LEU A 70 2.10 -4.97 17.37
C LEU A 70 3.23 -5.43 16.45
N MET A 71 3.03 -5.37 15.12
CA MET A 71 4.03 -5.82 14.15
C MET A 71 5.37 -5.08 14.31
N ARG A 72 5.34 -3.82 14.74
CA ARG A 72 6.54 -3.02 14.95
C ARG A 72 6.31 -1.91 15.97
N ASN A 73 7.29 -1.70 16.83
CA ASN A 73 7.42 -0.50 17.65
C ASN A 73 8.67 0.32 17.26
N SER A 74 8.73 1.57 17.73
CA SER A 74 9.89 2.45 17.69
C SER A 74 10.13 2.97 19.10
N ASP A 75 11.31 2.72 19.67
CA ASP A 75 11.67 3.18 21.02
C ASP A 75 10.66 2.77 22.12
N GLY A 76 10.04 1.60 21.96
CA GLY A 76 9.04 1.07 22.88
C GLY A 76 7.60 1.49 22.57
N GLU A 77 7.39 2.44 21.66
CA GLU A 77 6.07 2.97 21.29
C GLU A 77 5.55 2.42 19.97
N TYR A 78 4.24 2.24 19.85
CA TYR A 78 3.62 1.88 18.57
C TYR A 78 3.45 3.12 17.70
N VAL A 79 3.78 3.00 16.41
CA VAL A 79 3.85 4.14 15.50
C VAL A 79 3.12 3.90 14.18
N TRP A 80 2.48 4.96 13.69
CA TRP A 80 2.03 5.11 12.32
C TRP A 80 3.24 5.08 11.38
N SER A 81 3.39 4.00 10.60
CA SER A 81 4.61 3.81 9.80
C SER A 81 4.35 3.14 8.46
N TYR A 82 5.23 3.45 7.50
CA TYR A 82 5.17 2.90 6.16
C TYR A 82 5.19 1.36 6.13
N THR A 83 5.87 0.71 7.09
CA THR A 83 5.99 -0.74 7.16
C THR A 83 4.64 -1.40 7.41
N HIS A 84 3.86 -0.84 8.34
CA HIS A 84 2.49 -1.31 8.59
C HIS A 84 1.63 -1.07 7.36
N GLY A 85 1.67 0.15 6.82
CA GLY A 85 0.91 0.52 5.62
C GLY A 85 1.17 -0.40 4.41
N LEU A 86 2.43 -0.77 4.18
CA LEU A 86 2.82 -1.68 3.10
C LEU A 86 2.20 -3.08 3.27
N VAL A 87 2.34 -3.66 4.46
CA VAL A 87 1.80 -5.00 4.77
C VAL A 87 0.27 -4.99 4.66
N LEU A 88 -0.36 -3.98 5.26
CA LEU A 88 -1.82 -3.83 5.28
C LEU A 88 -2.40 -3.56 3.89
N LEU A 89 -1.69 -2.83 3.03
CA LEU A 89 -2.07 -2.67 1.63
C LEU A 89 -2.03 -4.00 0.87
N GLY A 90 -1.08 -4.88 1.19
CA GLY A 90 -1.06 -6.24 0.67
C GLY A 90 -2.28 -7.06 1.13
N MET A 91 -2.60 -7.00 2.43
CA MET A 91 -3.81 -7.63 2.98
C MET A 91 -5.09 -7.06 2.37
N GLN A 92 -5.11 -5.76 2.03
CA GLN A 92 -6.26 -5.14 1.38
C GLN A 92 -6.52 -5.76 -0.01
N ARG A 93 -5.46 -5.97 -0.78
CA ARG A 93 -5.56 -6.67 -2.07
C ARG A 93 -6.02 -8.11 -1.92
N LEU A 94 -5.57 -8.81 -0.86
CA LEU A 94 -6.08 -10.15 -0.54
C LEU A 94 -7.57 -10.12 -0.19
N ALA A 95 -8.03 -9.12 0.57
CA ALA A 95 -9.46 -8.93 0.84
C ALA A 95 -10.26 -8.75 -0.45
N GLU A 96 -9.78 -7.92 -1.36
CA GLU A 96 -10.42 -7.66 -2.66
C GLU A 96 -10.47 -8.91 -3.56
N GLN A 97 -9.42 -9.74 -3.53
CA GLN A 97 -9.32 -10.95 -4.34
C GLN A 97 -10.12 -12.14 -3.78
N THR A 98 -10.11 -12.31 -2.46
CA THR A 98 -10.69 -13.48 -1.78
C THR A 98 -12.10 -13.23 -1.26
N GLY A 99 -12.50 -11.98 -1.06
CA GLY A 99 -13.71 -11.62 -0.35
C GLY A 99 -13.65 -11.87 1.17
N ASN A 100 -12.50 -12.29 1.72
CA ASN A 100 -12.37 -12.55 3.15
C ASN A 100 -12.32 -11.24 3.95
N THR A 101 -13.34 -11.01 4.77
CA THR A 101 -13.49 -9.79 5.57
C THR A 101 -12.48 -9.68 6.70
N GLN A 102 -11.87 -10.77 7.15
CA GLN A 102 -10.87 -10.78 8.23
C GLN A 102 -9.71 -9.80 7.93
N TYR A 103 -9.25 -9.76 6.68
CA TYR A 103 -8.19 -8.85 6.26
C TYR A 103 -8.64 -7.39 6.34
N TYR A 104 -9.86 -7.10 5.93
CA TYR A 104 -10.42 -5.74 6.02
C TYR A 104 -10.57 -5.30 7.48
N ASP A 105 -11.11 -6.17 8.34
CA ASP A 105 -11.29 -5.88 9.77
C ASP A 105 -9.94 -5.63 10.46
N TYR A 106 -8.91 -6.39 10.08
CA TYR A 106 -7.56 -6.21 10.58
C TYR A 106 -6.95 -4.86 10.14
N ILE A 107 -7.15 -4.45 8.88
CA ILE A 107 -6.71 -3.12 8.39
C ILE A 107 -7.47 -2.00 9.11
N LYS A 108 -8.78 -2.16 9.30
CA LYS A 108 -9.61 -1.19 10.02
C LYS A 108 -9.16 -1.03 11.46
N ALA A 109 -8.84 -2.12 12.15
CA ALA A 109 -8.32 -2.07 13.52
C ALA A 109 -7.03 -1.22 13.63
N TYR A 110 -6.16 -1.26 12.61
CA TYR A 110 -4.97 -0.40 12.58
C TYR A 110 -5.34 1.07 12.44
N ALA A 111 -6.26 1.39 11.51
CA ALA A 111 -6.73 2.75 11.31
C ALA A 111 -7.40 3.30 12.57
N ASP A 112 -8.32 2.55 13.17
CA ASP A 112 -9.03 2.92 14.41
C ASP A 112 -8.08 3.12 15.61
N HIS A 113 -6.92 2.45 15.62
CA HIS A 113 -5.94 2.61 16.70
C HIS A 113 -5.19 3.94 16.63
N PHE A 114 -4.86 4.42 15.43
CA PHE A 114 -4.04 5.61 15.24
C PHE A 114 -4.84 6.88 14.92
N ILE A 115 -6.02 6.73 14.30
CA ILE A 115 -6.86 7.84 13.85
C ILE A 115 -7.98 8.07 14.86
N ASP A 116 -8.02 9.27 15.44
CA ASP A 116 -9.09 9.63 16.36
C ASP A 116 -10.38 10.04 15.63
N GLN A 117 -11.43 10.32 16.41
CA GLN A 117 -12.74 10.76 15.90
C GLN A 117 -12.71 12.07 15.10
N HIS A 118 -11.63 12.86 15.20
CA HIS A 118 -11.43 14.11 14.48
C HIS A 118 -10.52 13.94 13.25
N GLY A 119 -10.04 12.71 13.00
CA GLY A 119 -9.14 12.39 11.90
C GLY A 119 -7.67 12.67 12.20
N ALA A 120 -7.30 13.00 13.44
CA ALA A 120 -5.90 13.21 13.81
C ALA A 120 -5.18 11.86 13.99
N ILE A 121 -3.96 11.77 13.44
CA ILE A 121 -3.11 10.57 13.54
C ILE A 121 -2.16 10.75 14.72
N THR A 122 -2.35 9.94 15.77
CA THR A 122 -1.75 10.15 17.11
C THR A 122 -0.22 10.28 17.10
N SER A 123 0.48 9.50 16.28
CA SER A 123 1.95 9.52 16.21
C SER A 123 2.52 10.33 15.04
N LEU A 124 1.69 11.04 14.28
CA LEU A 124 2.12 11.81 13.11
C LEU A 124 2.46 13.24 13.51
N LYS A 125 3.72 13.64 13.31
CA LYS A 125 4.15 15.04 13.48
C LYS A 125 4.40 15.67 12.12
N LEU A 126 3.47 16.52 11.68
CA LEU A 126 3.55 17.19 10.38
C LEU A 126 4.83 18.03 10.21
N SER A 127 5.35 18.61 11.30
CA SER A 127 6.60 19.39 11.30
C SER A 127 7.85 18.58 10.97
N GLU A 128 7.80 17.25 11.06
CA GLU A 128 8.93 16.38 10.73
C GLU A 128 9.05 16.12 9.22
N PHE A 129 8.06 16.52 8.41
CA PHE A 129 8.03 16.35 6.96
C PHE A 129 8.42 14.93 6.49
N ASN A 130 8.02 13.92 7.27
CA ASN A 130 8.38 12.53 7.02
C ASN A 130 7.47 11.90 5.96
N ILE A 131 8.01 11.71 4.75
CA ILE A 131 7.29 11.11 3.61
C ILE A 131 6.85 9.66 3.87
N ASP A 132 7.52 8.93 4.75
CA ASP A 132 7.16 7.54 5.08
C ASP A 132 5.76 7.45 5.71
N SER A 133 5.37 8.48 6.48
CA SER A 133 4.05 8.54 7.11
C SER A 133 2.92 8.69 6.09
N VAL A 134 3.19 9.29 4.94
CA VAL A 134 2.21 9.45 3.86
C VAL A 134 1.88 8.10 3.23
N ASN A 135 2.88 7.23 3.06
CA ASN A 135 2.68 5.90 2.44
C ASN A 135 1.71 5.04 3.25
N ALA A 136 1.72 5.15 4.58
CA ALA A 136 0.79 4.43 5.44
C ALA A 136 -0.68 4.83 5.24
N GLY A 137 -0.95 6.06 4.78
CA GLY A 137 -2.30 6.53 4.48
C GLY A 137 -2.99 5.87 3.29
N LYS A 138 -2.26 5.11 2.46
CA LYS A 138 -2.83 4.48 1.26
C LYS A 138 -3.99 3.51 1.57
N ILE A 139 -3.94 2.85 2.71
CA ILE A 139 -4.99 1.91 3.15
C ILE A 139 -6.34 2.62 3.36
N LEU A 140 -6.34 3.92 3.64
CA LEU A 140 -7.55 4.69 3.92
C LEU A 140 -8.46 4.80 2.70
N PHE A 141 -7.90 4.81 1.49
CA PHE A 141 -8.71 4.81 0.26
C PHE A 141 -9.57 3.56 0.15
N GLY A 142 -9.02 2.39 0.47
CA GLY A 142 -9.77 1.13 0.48
C GLY A 142 -10.83 1.08 1.59
N LEU A 143 -10.53 1.65 2.76
CA LEU A 143 -11.49 1.73 3.86
C LEU A 143 -12.64 2.72 3.59
N SER A 144 -12.35 3.84 2.93
CA SER A 144 -13.29 4.94 2.70
C SER A 144 -14.35 4.66 1.63
N LEU A 145 -14.08 3.73 0.71
CA LEU A 145 -15.03 3.39 -0.35
C LEU A 145 -16.16 2.56 0.25
N PRO A 146 -17.43 2.98 0.11
CA PRO A 146 -18.57 2.17 0.53
C PRO A 146 -18.51 0.85 -0.23
N ASN A 147 -18.16 -0.17 0.54
CA ASN A 147 -18.11 -1.59 0.24
C ASN A 147 -18.82 -1.93 -1.09
N LYS A 148 -18.05 -2.12 -2.17
CA LYS A 148 -18.53 -2.86 -3.35
C LYS A 148 -18.66 -4.33 -2.93
N ARG A 149 -19.64 -4.61 -2.07
CA ARG A 149 -20.09 -5.98 -1.80
C ARG A 149 -20.63 -6.50 -3.13
N ARG A 150 -19.81 -7.28 -3.83
CA ARG A 150 -20.28 -8.11 -4.94
C ARG A 150 -21.03 -9.30 -4.37
#